data_AF-W1YI14-F1
#
_entry.id   AF-W1YI14-F1
#
_cell.length_a   1.000
_cell.length_b   1.000
_cell.length_c   1.000
_cell.angle_alpha   90.00
_cell.angle_beta   90.00
_cell.angle_gamma   90.00
#
_symmetry.space_group_name_H-M   'P 1'
#
loop_
_entity.id
_entity.type
_entity.pdbx_description
1 polymer ?
#
loop_
_entity_poly.entity_id
_entity_poly.type
_entity_poly.pdbx_seq_one_letter_code
_entity_poly.pdbx_strand_id
1 'polypeptide(L)' 'TAARAELEEVLASPAHASAHHIMATGHAHIDSAWLWPVRETKRKCVRTFSSVLNLMDQDPDYVFACSSAQQYLWVKQT' A
#
# COMPACT_ATOMS: atom_id res chain seq x y z
N THR A 1 -17.47 19.87 7.59
CA THR A 1 -17.08 21.05 6.81
C THR A 1 -16.55 22.16 7.71
N ALA A 2 -17.22 22.53 8.81
CA ALA A 2 -16.68 23.50 9.79
C ALA A 2 -15.31 23.09 10.38
N ALA A 3 -15.16 21.85 10.86
CA ALA A 3 -13.88 21.37 11.42
C ALA A 3 -12.70 21.36 10.43
N ARG A 4 -12.96 21.30 9.11
CA ARG A 4 -11.90 21.34 8.10
C ARG A 4 -11.37 22.77 7.89
N ALA A 5 -12.27 23.76 7.99
CA ALA A 5 -11.90 25.17 7.91
C ALA A 5 -11.00 25.58 9.08
N GLU A 6 -11.32 25.12 10.30
CA GLU A 6 -10.49 25.39 11.49
C GLU A 6 -9.06 24.82 11.39
N LEU A 7 -8.84 23.81 10.53
CA LEU A 7 -7.53 23.15 10.35
C LEU A 7 -6.77 23.62 9.10
N GLU A 8 -7.35 24.50 8.29
CA GLU A 8 -6.78 24.88 6.99
C GLU A 8 -5.39 25.50 7.13
N GLU A 9 -5.22 26.41 8.10
CA GLU A 9 -3.95 27.09 8.35
C GLU A 9 -2.83 26.10 8.72
N VAL A 10 -3.11 25.18 9.65
CA VAL A 10 -2.10 24.23 10.14
C VAL A 10 -1.75 23.14 9.12
N LEU A 11 -2.71 22.72 8.27
CA LEU A 11 -2.48 21.72 7.23
C LEU A 11 -1.74 22.30 6.01
N ALA A 12 -1.88 23.60 5.75
CA ALA A 12 -1.17 24.29 4.68
C ALA A 12 0.28 24.66 5.06
N SER A 13 0.61 24.66 6.35
CA SER A 13 1.94 25.01 6.83
C SER A 13 3.00 24.02 6.29
N PRO A 14 4.08 24.52 5.65
CA PRO A 14 5.12 23.64 5.11
C PRO A 14 5.94 23.02 6.25
N ALA A 15 6.66 21.95 5.92
CA ALA A 15 7.64 21.39 6.83
C ALA A 15 8.75 22.43 7.16
N HIS A 16 9.29 22.36 8.38
CA HIS A 16 10.45 23.19 8.76
C HIS A 16 11.63 22.98 7.81
N ALA A 17 12.48 23.99 7.64
CA ALA A 17 13.64 23.92 6.75
C ALA A 17 14.64 22.80 7.13
N SER A 18 14.66 22.37 8.39
CA SER A 18 15.49 21.27 8.89
C SER A 18 14.80 19.90 8.84
N ALA A 19 13.59 19.81 8.30
CA ALA A 19 12.84 18.56 8.27
C ALA A 19 13.47 17.53 7.31
N HIS A 20 13.32 16.25 7.65
CA HIS A 20 13.71 15.16 6.77
C HIS A 20 12.76 15.02 5.58
N HIS A 21 13.30 14.60 4.43
CA HIS A 21 12.47 14.14 3.33
C HIS A 21 12.05 12.69 3.58
N ILE A 22 10.75 12.46 3.72
CA ILE A 22 10.19 11.13 3.97
C ILE A 22 9.63 10.59 2.66
N MET A 23 10.04 9.39 2.29
CA MET A 23 9.44 8.64 1.18
C MET A 23 8.53 7.57 1.76
N ALA A 24 7.28 7.53 1.28
CA ALA A 24 6.31 6.51 1.66
C ALA A 24 6.11 5.52 0.50
N THR A 25 5.91 4.25 0.84
CA THR A 25 5.56 3.21 -0.14
C THR A 25 4.54 2.25 0.46
N GLY A 26 3.57 1.83 -0.33
CA GLY A 26 2.66 0.76 0.04
C GLY A 26 3.40 -0.56 0.10
N HIS A 27 3.18 -1.34 1.16
CA HIS A 27 3.75 -2.68 1.28
C HIS A 27 2.77 -3.61 1.97
N ALA A 28 2.72 -4.85 1.49
CA ALA A 28 1.97 -5.93 2.14
C ALA A 28 2.90 -7.13 2.31
N HIS A 29 3.34 -7.34 3.55
CA HIS A 29 4.07 -8.55 3.90
C HIS A 29 3.10 -9.73 3.92
N ILE A 30 3.41 -10.78 3.16
CA ILE A 30 2.60 -12.00 3.10
C ILE A 30 3.54 -13.19 3.24
N ASP A 31 3.39 -13.95 4.34
CA ASP A 31 4.15 -15.18 4.52
C ASP A 31 3.68 -16.27 3.55
N SER A 32 4.65 -16.89 2.86
CA SER A 32 4.40 -17.93 1.86
C SER A 32 3.70 -19.16 2.46
N ALA A 33 4.15 -19.59 3.64
CA ALA A 33 3.54 -20.64 4.45
C ALA A 33 3.89 -20.37 5.93
N TRP A 34 2.88 -20.06 6.73
CA TRP A 34 3.04 -19.82 8.16
C TRP A 34 1.93 -20.57 8.92
N LEU A 35 0.92 -19.86 9.43
CA LEU A 35 -0.24 -20.46 10.08
C LEU A 35 -1.31 -20.95 9.09
N TRP A 36 -0.98 -21.00 7.79
CA TRP A 36 -1.88 -21.45 6.73
C TRP A 36 -1.10 -22.14 5.59
N PRO A 37 -1.75 -23.04 4.84
CA PRO A 37 -1.12 -23.68 3.68
C PRO A 37 -0.95 -22.70 2.52
N VAL A 38 -0.01 -22.98 1.61
CA VAL A 38 0.30 -22.16 0.43
C VAL A 38 -0.94 -21.83 -0.41
N ARG A 39 -1.91 -22.75 -0.51
CA ARG A 39 -3.17 -22.50 -1.24
C ARG A 39 -3.94 -21.28 -0.71
N GLU A 40 -3.87 -21.00 0.60
CA GLU A 40 -4.48 -19.81 1.17
C GLU A 40 -3.63 -18.57 0.94
N THR A 41 -2.30 -18.69 0.87
CA THR A 41 -1.42 -17.59 0.46
C THR A 41 -1.74 -17.11 -0.95
N LYS A 42 -1.97 -18.02 -1.91
CA LYS A 42 -2.38 -17.63 -3.27
C LYS A 42 -3.64 -16.76 -3.26
N ARG A 43 -4.66 -17.14 -2.48
CA ARG A 43 -5.90 -16.36 -2.31
C ARG A 43 -5.66 -15.02 -1.61
N LYS A 44 -4.76 -14.97 -0.62
CA LYS A 44 -4.33 -13.72 0.03
C LYS A 44 -3.65 -12.78 -0.96
N CYS A 45 -2.71 -13.28 -1.77
CA CYS A 45 -2.03 -12.49 -2.80
C CYS A 45 -3.04 -11.87 -3.78
N VAL A 46 -3.96 -12.66 -4.33
CA VAL A 46 -4.97 -12.15 -5.27
C VAL A 46 -5.80 -11.04 -4.63
N ARG A 47 -6.36 -11.25 -3.43
CA ARG A 47 -7.16 -10.23 -2.75
C ARG A 47 -6.35 -8.96 -2.45
N THR A 48 -5.13 -9.09 -1.95
CA THR A 48 -4.26 -7.94 -1.66
C THR A 48 -3.95 -7.17 -2.94
N PHE A 49 -3.62 -7.86 -4.04
CA PHE A 49 -3.21 -7.21 -5.28
C PHE A 49 -4.40 -6.53 -5.95
N SER A 50 -5.61 -7.11 -5.88
CA SER A 50 -6.83 -6.43 -6.32
C SER A 50 -7.11 -5.14 -5.53
N SER A 51 -6.93 -5.15 -4.21
CA SER A 51 -7.06 -3.92 -3.40
C SER A 51 -6.01 -2.88 -3.77
N VAL A 52 -4.75 -3.29 -3.99
CA VAL A 52 -3.65 -2.42 -4.40
C VAL A 52 -3.95 -1.76 -5.75
N LEU A 53 -4.40 -2.52 -6.74
CA LEU A 53 -4.76 -1.99 -8.06
C LEU A 53 -5.89 -0.96 -7.97
N ASN A 54 -6.94 -1.25 -7.18
CA ASN A 54 -8.02 -0.30 -6.96
C ASN A 54 -7.57 0.98 -6.23
N LEU A 55 -6.52 0.92 -5.41
CA LEU A 55 -5.92 2.13 -4.81
C LEU A 55 -5.09 2.91 -5.83
N MET A 56 -4.33 2.22 -6.68
CA MET A 56 -3.59 2.82 -7.81
C MET A 56 -4.52 3.54 -8.80
N ASP A 57 -5.73 3.00 -9.02
CA ASP A 57 -6.73 3.64 -9.88
C ASP A 57 -7.32 4.92 -9.26
N GLN A 58 -7.35 5.04 -7.93
CA GLN A 58 -7.91 6.18 -7.19
C GLN A 58 -6.88 7.29 -6.92
N ASP A 59 -5.60 6.92 -6.77
CA ASP A 59 -4.51 7.84 -6.44
C ASP A 59 -3.30 7.56 -7.36
N PRO A 60 -3.02 8.43 -8.34
CA PRO A 60 -1.92 8.22 -9.28
C PRO A 60 -0.53 8.31 -8.63
N ASP A 61 -0.41 8.90 -7.43
CA ASP A 61 0.86 8.98 -6.70
C ASP A 61 1.11 7.75 -5.82
N TYR A 62 0.13 6.85 -5.70
CA TYR A 62 0.26 5.64 -4.90
C TYR A 62 1.21 4.62 -5.55
N VAL A 63 2.26 4.24 -4.81
CA VAL A 63 3.23 3.22 -5.22
C VAL A 63 3.19 2.02 -4.27
N PHE A 64 3.45 0.82 -4.81
CA PHE A 64 3.43 -0.42 -4.04
C PHE A 64 4.68 -1.27 -4.30
N ALA A 65 5.25 -1.83 -3.24
CA ALA A 65 6.36 -2.76 -3.27
C ALA A 65 5.96 -4.14 -2.73
N CYS A 66 6.24 -5.19 -3.50
CA CYS A 66 6.14 -6.58 -3.06
C CYS A 66 7.49 -7.28 -3.23
N SER A 67 7.92 -7.97 -2.17
CA SER A 67 9.27 -8.56 -2.07
C SER A 67 9.43 -9.90 -2.80
N SER A 68 8.32 -10.60 -3.10
CA SER A 68 8.38 -12.01 -3.51
C SER A 68 7.94 -12.23 -4.97
N ALA A 69 8.90 -12.56 -5.84
CA ALA A 69 8.64 -12.97 -7.22
C ALA A 69 7.66 -14.16 -7.32
N GLN A 70 7.71 -15.07 -6.34
CA GLN A 70 6.83 -16.23 -6.29
C GLN A 70 5.35 -15.85 -6.12
N GLN A 71 5.06 -14.76 -5.40
CA GLN A 71 3.70 -14.26 -5.23
C GLN A 71 3.16 -13.70 -6.55
N TYR A 72 3.97 -12.98 -7.33
CA TYR A 72 3.60 -12.57 -8.68
C TYR A 72 3.31 -13.76 -9.59
N LEU A 73 4.15 -14.81 -9.54
CA LEU A 73 3.92 -16.02 -10.33
C LEU A 73 2.60 -16.69 -9.96
N TRP A 74 2.27 -16.79 -8.66
CA TRP A 74 1.00 -17.37 -8.23
C TRP A 74 -0.21 -16.57 -8.69
N VAL A 75 -0.14 -15.23 -8.64
CA VAL A 75 -1.21 -14.37 -9.16
C VAL A 75 -1.36 -14.55 -10.66
N LYS A 76 -0.25 -14.59 -11.43
CA LYS A 76 -0.27 -14.83 -12.88
C LYS A 76 -0.89 -16.18 -13.27
N GLN A 77 -0.79 -17.19 -12.42
CA GLN A 77 -1.32 -18.54 -12.63
C GLN A 77 -2.75 -18.73 -12.10
N THR A 78 -3.33 -17.71 -11.46
CA THR A 78 -4.72 -17.74 -10.99
C THR A 78 -5.64 -17.23 -12.08
#